data_AF-A0A2V2ZWY4-F1
#
_entry.id   AF-A0A2V2ZWY4-F1
#
_cell.length_a   1.000
_cell.length_b   1.000
_cell.length_c   1.000
_cell.angle_alpha   90.00
_cell.angle_beta   90.00
_cell.angle_gamma   90.00
#
_symmetry.space_group_name_H-M   'P 1'
#
loop_
_entity.id
_entity.type
_entity.pdbx_description
1 polymer ?
#
loop_
_entity_poly.entity_id
_entity_poly.type
_entity_poly.pdbx_seq_one_letter_code
_entity_poly.pdbx_strand_id
1 'polypeptide(L)'
;MQYFNQTLPLAFLKADRNGEILSYSALARDSFDLSEGNLKGIIDEESIDKLVRYSREPGMEPAILELNMKTKDAPLALFDVHILWDSDDCANMIFLPKDSSNEVLMKKLLELQGRLASTDFELLEKKEELEQVLIRLNQLSGPFIPLSESMCLIPLFGNITADKINVISESCLKSVFAGEYDEILFDLTAIGEVENKGIEKFTQLIKTLNFMTGSIIKLIGIKPNLAKVLNNYKLDEWVQLDQSLKQVLSIYLDRKEQGAS
;
A
#
# COMPACT_ATOMS: atom_id res chain seq x y z
N MET A 1 -56.54 -22.42 -24.66
CA MET A 1 -55.15 -22.60 -24.21
C MET A 1 -54.74 -24.05 -24.40
N GLN A 2 -53.76 -24.32 -25.26
CA GLN A 2 -53.17 -25.66 -25.37
C GLN A 2 -51.94 -25.74 -24.45
N TYR A 3 -51.94 -26.76 -23.59
CA TYR A 3 -50.87 -27.01 -22.63
C TYR A 3 -49.67 -27.63 -23.36
N PHE A 4 -48.54 -26.92 -23.44
CA PHE A 4 -47.34 -27.41 -24.11
C PHE A 4 -46.49 -28.21 -23.10
N ASN A 5 -46.64 -29.53 -23.12
CA ASN A 5 -46.02 -30.45 -22.15
C ASN A 5 -44.59 -30.89 -22.56
N GLN A 6 -43.71 -29.92 -22.86
CA GLN A 6 -42.27 -30.17 -22.98
C GLN A 6 -41.55 -29.51 -21.80
N THR A 7 -40.67 -30.28 -21.15
CA THR A 7 -39.82 -29.80 -20.05
C THR A 7 -38.73 -28.88 -20.61
N LEU A 8 -39.04 -27.60 -20.73
CA LEU A 8 -38.06 -26.58 -21.08
C LEU A 8 -37.32 -26.10 -19.83
N PRO A 9 -35.99 -25.89 -19.90
CA PRO A 9 -35.20 -25.41 -18.77
C PRO A 9 -35.45 -23.92 -18.46
N LEU A 10 -36.23 -23.22 -19.30
CA LEU A 10 -36.53 -21.80 -19.20
C LEU A 10 -38.03 -21.53 -19.36
N ALA A 11 -38.49 -20.39 -18.83
CA ALA A 11 -39.85 -19.92 -19.02
C ALA A 11 -40.07 -19.60 -20.50
N PHE A 12 -41.12 -20.17 -21.08
CA PHE A 12 -41.48 -20.05 -22.50
C PHE A 12 -42.94 -19.65 -22.64
N LEU A 13 -43.22 -18.68 -23.50
CA LEU A 13 -44.57 -18.25 -23.88
C LEU A 13 -44.68 -18.20 -25.41
N LYS A 14 -45.81 -18.65 -25.96
CA LYS A 14 -46.20 -18.41 -27.35
C LYS A 14 -47.42 -17.51 -27.36
N ALA A 15 -47.38 -16.42 -28.12
CA ALA A 15 -48.48 -15.48 -28.22
C ALA A 15 -48.78 -15.07 -29.66
N ASP A 16 -50.00 -14.59 -29.91
CA ASP A 16 -50.39 -14.02 -31.19
C ASP A 16 -49.95 -12.54 -31.32
N ARG A 17 -50.20 -11.93 -32.49
CA ARG A 17 -49.93 -10.49 -32.72
C ARG A 17 -50.72 -9.54 -31.82
N ASN A 18 -51.81 -9.98 -31.22
CA ASN A 18 -52.63 -9.19 -30.30
C ASN A 18 -52.14 -9.30 -28.84
N GLY A 19 -51.12 -10.12 -28.61
CA GLY A 19 -50.55 -10.38 -27.29
C GLY A 19 -51.34 -11.41 -26.48
N GLU A 20 -52.26 -12.15 -27.10
CA GLU A 20 -52.96 -13.26 -26.46
C GLU A 20 -52.05 -14.49 -26.37
N ILE A 21 -51.96 -15.07 -25.17
CA ILE A 21 -51.07 -16.19 -24.89
C ILE A 21 -51.73 -17.49 -25.38
N LEU A 22 -51.16 -18.07 -26.43
CA LEU A 22 -51.62 -19.30 -27.08
C LEU A 22 -51.17 -20.55 -26.31
N SER A 23 -49.90 -20.57 -25.87
CA SER A 23 -49.32 -21.64 -25.06
C SER A 23 -48.20 -21.12 -24.14
N TYR A 24 -47.91 -21.86 -23.08
CA TYR A 24 -46.87 -21.51 -22.11
C TYR A 24 -46.29 -22.75 -21.44
N SER A 25 -45.05 -22.65 -20.94
CA SER A 25 -44.39 -23.71 -20.17
C SER A 25 -44.77 -23.66 -18.68
N ALA A 26 -44.53 -24.77 -17.96
CA ALA A 26 -44.77 -24.85 -16.51
C ALA A 26 -43.97 -23.79 -15.73
N LEU A 27 -42.70 -23.57 -16.10
CA LEU A 27 -41.86 -22.53 -15.49
C LEU A 27 -42.43 -21.12 -15.73
N ALA A 28 -43.00 -20.85 -16.90
CA ALA A 28 -43.64 -19.55 -17.16
C ALA A 28 -44.90 -19.34 -16.31
N ARG A 29 -45.69 -20.40 -16.08
CA ARG A 29 -46.83 -20.37 -15.16
C ARG A 29 -46.41 -20.15 -13.72
N ASP A 30 -45.28 -20.69 -13.31
CA ASP A 30 -44.78 -20.54 -11.95
C ASP A 30 -44.21 -19.13 -11.73
N SER A 31 -43.44 -18.59 -12.69
CA SER A 31 -42.80 -17.27 -12.59
C SER A 31 -43.72 -16.07 -12.82
N PHE A 32 -44.73 -16.18 -13.69
CA PHE A 32 -45.60 -15.06 -14.08
C PHE A 32 -47.07 -15.32 -13.73
N ASP A 33 -47.85 -14.27 -13.49
CA ASP A 33 -49.29 -14.38 -13.32
C ASP A 33 -50.01 -14.38 -14.69
N LEU A 34 -50.28 -15.58 -15.21
CA LEU A 34 -50.86 -15.78 -16.55
C LEU A 34 -52.40 -15.83 -16.56
N SER A 35 -53.06 -15.46 -15.46
CA SER A 35 -54.52 -15.55 -15.31
C SER A 35 -55.31 -14.69 -16.29
N GLU A 36 -54.74 -13.57 -16.73
CA GLU A 36 -55.37 -12.64 -17.69
C GLU A 36 -55.26 -13.12 -19.15
N GLY A 37 -54.39 -14.10 -19.44
CA GLY A 37 -54.21 -14.62 -20.79
C GLY A 37 -53.59 -13.65 -21.81
N ASN A 38 -53.11 -12.48 -21.37
CA ASN A 38 -52.50 -11.46 -22.22
C ASN A 38 -51.10 -11.07 -21.72
N LEU A 39 -50.16 -10.87 -22.65
CA LEU A 39 -48.79 -10.41 -22.38
C LEU A 39 -48.74 -9.04 -21.67
N LYS A 40 -49.74 -8.18 -21.86
CA LYS A 40 -49.82 -6.87 -21.20
C LYS A 40 -49.95 -6.95 -19.68
N GLY A 41 -50.46 -8.06 -19.14
CA GLY A 41 -50.58 -8.27 -17.70
C GLY A 41 -49.23 -8.53 -17.01
N ILE A 42 -48.26 -9.06 -17.75
CA ILE A 42 -46.97 -9.51 -17.21
C ILE A 42 -45.79 -8.62 -17.62
N ILE A 43 -45.97 -7.68 -18.55
CA ILE A 43 -44.96 -6.72 -19.01
C ILE A 43 -45.32 -5.33 -18.46
N ASP A 44 -44.33 -4.55 -18.04
CA ASP A 44 -44.53 -3.17 -17.64
C ASP A 44 -44.93 -2.25 -18.82
N GLU A 45 -45.75 -1.22 -18.58
CA GLU A 45 -46.32 -0.36 -19.63
C GLU A 45 -45.26 0.30 -20.52
N GLU A 46 -44.12 0.70 -19.95
CA GLU A 46 -43.00 1.29 -20.71
C GLU A 46 -42.29 0.28 -21.61
N SER A 47 -42.29 -0.99 -21.20
CA SER A 47 -41.66 -2.10 -21.93
C SER A 47 -42.58 -2.66 -23.03
N ILE A 48 -43.91 -2.47 -22.92
CA ILE A 48 -44.89 -2.82 -23.96
C ILE A 48 -44.62 -2.02 -25.24
N ASP A 49 -44.28 -0.74 -25.13
CA ASP A 49 -43.98 0.11 -26.30
C ASP A 49 -42.77 -0.39 -27.09
N LYS A 50 -41.76 -0.97 -26.42
CA LYS A 50 -40.61 -1.59 -27.09
C LYS A 50 -41.01 -2.85 -27.85
N LEU A 51 -41.86 -3.68 -27.26
CA LEU A 51 -42.38 -4.89 -27.89
C LEU A 51 -43.28 -4.57 -29.10
N VAL A 52 -44.15 -3.56 -28.99
CA VAL A 52 -45.04 -3.09 -30.08
C VAL A 52 -44.24 -2.49 -31.24
N ARG A 53 -43.17 -1.74 -30.96
CA ARG A 53 -42.27 -1.23 -32.01
C ARG A 53 -41.62 -2.35 -32.79
N TYR A 54 -41.13 -3.38 -32.11
CA TYR A 54 -40.51 -4.55 -32.75
C TYR A 54 -41.53 -5.39 -33.54
N SER A 55 -42.77 -5.51 -33.05
CA SER A 55 -43.84 -6.24 -33.74
C SER A 55 -44.24 -5.65 -35.10
N ARG A 56 -43.84 -4.41 -35.43
CA ARG A 56 -44.15 -3.77 -36.72
C ARG A 56 -43.19 -4.14 -37.85
N GLU A 57 -42.00 -4.66 -37.54
CA GLU A 57 -41.02 -5.13 -38.52
C GLU A 57 -40.66 -6.60 -38.22
N PRO A 58 -41.52 -7.57 -38.60
CA PRO A 58 -41.25 -8.98 -38.37
C PRO A 58 -40.09 -9.45 -39.26
N GLY A 59 -38.90 -9.53 -38.68
CA GLY A 59 -37.79 -10.29 -39.23
C GLY A 59 -37.92 -11.77 -38.85
N MET A 60 -37.46 -12.69 -39.71
CA MET A 60 -37.29 -14.11 -39.35
C MET A 60 -36.07 -14.35 -38.45
N GLU A 61 -35.38 -13.30 -38.00
CA GLU A 61 -34.23 -13.42 -37.11
C GLU A 61 -34.65 -13.32 -35.63
N PRO A 62 -34.03 -14.11 -34.75
CA PRO A 62 -34.28 -14.02 -33.31
C PRO A 62 -33.85 -12.65 -32.78
N ALA A 63 -34.75 -11.93 -32.12
CA ALA A 63 -34.42 -10.70 -31.42
C ALA A 63 -34.32 -10.91 -29.91
N ILE A 64 -33.51 -10.07 -29.28
CA ILE A 64 -33.34 -10.03 -27.83
C ILE A 64 -33.80 -8.65 -27.37
N LEU A 65 -34.77 -8.62 -26.45
CA LEU A 65 -35.29 -7.41 -25.85
C LEU A 65 -35.13 -7.46 -24.33
N GLU A 66 -34.59 -6.40 -23.74
CA GLU A 66 -34.58 -6.22 -22.29
C GLU A 66 -35.91 -5.60 -21.85
N LEU A 67 -36.71 -6.37 -21.10
CA LEU A 67 -38.04 -5.99 -20.65
C LEU A 67 -38.15 -6.08 -19.14
N ASN A 68 -38.81 -5.09 -18.54
CA ASN A 68 -39.24 -5.17 -17.15
C ASN A 68 -40.54 -5.96 -17.08
N MET A 69 -40.50 -7.06 -16.33
CA MET A 69 -41.60 -8.00 -16.16
C MET A 69 -42.14 -7.94 -14.73
N LYS A 70 -43.45 -8.16 -14.59
CA LYS A 70 -44.12 -8.37 -13.31
C LYS A 70 -44.13 -9.87 -13.02
N THR A 71 -43.34 -10.32 -12.05
CA THR A 71 -43.35 -11.72 -11.60
C THR A 71 -44.21 -11.86 -10.34
N LYS A 72 -44.55 -13.10 -9.96
CA LYS A 72 -45.31 -13.34 -8.71
C LYS A 72 -44.51 -12.96 -7.46
N ASP A 73 -43.18 -13.07 -7.53
CA ASP A 73 -42.28 -12.83 -6.40
C ASP A 73 -41.78 -11.37 -6.36
N ALA A 74 -41.74 -10.67 -7.50
CA ALA A 74 -41.26 -9.30 -7.60
C ALA A 74 -42.10 -8.48 -8.60
N PRO A 75 -42.60 -7.29 -8.21
CA PRO A 75 -43.43 -6.46 -9.08
C PRO A 75 -42.66 -5.85 -10.26
N LEU A 76 -41.33 -5.81 -10.20
CA LEU A 76 -40.45 -5.32 -11.26
C LEU A 76 -39.18 -6.18 -11.26
N ALA A 77 -39.02 -7.02 -12.28
CA ALA A 77 -37.83 -7.83 -12.50
C ALA A 77 -37.37 -7.71 -13.95
N LEU A 78 -36.06 -7.58 -14.16
CA LEU A 78 -35.49 -7.39 -15.49
C LEU A 78 -35.23 -8.75 -16.16
N PHE A 79 -35.71 -8.91 -17.40
CA PHE A 79 -35.54 -10.12 -18.19
C PHE A 79 -34.98 -9.79 -19.57
N ASP A 80 -34.08 -10.66 -20.04
CA ASP A 80 -33.75 -10.75 -21.46
C ASP A 80 -34.77 -11.68 -22.12
N VAL A 81 -35.54 -11.14 -23.06
CA VAL A 81 -36.62 -11.84 -23.76
C VAL A 81 -36.21 -12.10 -25.20
N HIS A 82 -36.01 -13.37 -25.52
CA HIS A 82 -35.70 -13.82 -26.87
C HIS A 82 -37.00 -14.08 -27.63
N ILE A 83 -37.24 -13.36 -28.72
CA ILE A 83 -38.47 -13.43 -29.52
C ILE A 83 -38.15 -13.94 -30.92
N LEU A 84 -38.90 -14.93 -31.37
CA LEU A 84 -38.87 -15.44 -32.74
C LEU A 84 -40.28 -15.61 -33.28
N TRP A 85 -40.57 -15.00 -34.44
CA TRP A 85 -41.86 -15.15 -35.12
C TRP A 85 -41.88 -16.43 -35.96
N ASP A 86 -42.95 -17.20 -35.81
CA ASP A 86 -43.20 -18.46 -36.52
C ASP A 86 -43.94 -18.21 -37.85
N SER A 87 -44.01 -19.21 -38.74
CA SER A 87 -44.74 -19.11 -40.03
C SER A 87 -46.24 -18.87 -39.87
N ASP A 88 -46.79 -19.21 -38.70
CA ASP A 88 -48.19 -19.00 -38.32
C ASP A 88 -48.41 -17.66 -37.60
N ASP A 89 -47.48 -16.71 -37.76
CA ASP A 89 -47.57 -15.35 -37.23
C ASP A 89 -47.66 -15.27 -35.69
N CYS A 90 -47.13 -16.30 -35.04
CA CYS A 90 -47.09 -16.43 -33.60
C CYS A 90 -45.68 -16.10 -33.09
N ALA A 91 -45.58 -15.29 -32.04
CA ALA A 91 -44.32 -14.98 -31.38
C ALA A 91 -43.98 -16.05 -30.34
N ASN A 92 -42.86 -16.73 -30.53
CA ASN A 92 -42.26 -17.63 -29.54
C ASN A 92 -41.28 -16.83 -28.68
N MET A 93 -41.46 -16.85 -27.36
CA MET A 93 -40.70 -16.03 -26.41
C MET A 93 -40.04 -16.89 -25.34
N ILE A 94 -38.75 -16.68 -25.08
CA ILE A 94 -37.99 -17.28 -23.98
C ILE A 94 -37.51 -16.17 -23.05
N PHE A 95 -37.74 -16.33 -21.74
CA PHE A 95 -37.43 -15.33 -20.71
C PHE A 95 -36.25 -15.77 -19.85
N LEU A 96 -35.20 -14.95 -19.78
CA LEU A 96 -34.03 -15.15 -18.92
C LEU A 96 -33.96 -14.05 -17.86
N PRO A 97 -34.02 -14.36 -16.55
CA PRO A 97 -33.89 -13.36 -15.50
C PRO A 97 -32.46 -12.81 -15.44
N LYS A 98 -32.32 -11.48 -15.31
CA LYS A 98 -31.03 -10.81 -15.17
C LYS A 98 -30.79 -10.50 -13.68
N ASP A 99 -30.03 -11.37 -13.00
CA ASP A 99 -29.80 -11.28 -11.55
C ASP A 99 -29.04 -10.01 -11.13
N SER A 100 -29.56 -9.31 -10.11
CA SER A 100 -28.95 -8.13 -9.45
C SER A 100 -27.71 -8.44 -8.60
N SER A 101 -27.30 -9.72 -8.52
CA SER A 101 -26.15 -10.20 -7.76
C SER A 101 -24.84 -9.50 -8.13
N ASN A 102 -24.68 -9.09 -9.39
CA ASN A 102 -23.48 -8.39 -9.84
C ASN A 102 -23.38 -6.96 -9.30
N GLU A 103 -24.51 -6.27 -9.06
CA GLU A 103 -24.48 -4.91 -8.49
C GLU A 103 -24.03 -4.92 -7.03
N VAL A 104 -24.49 -5.91 -6.25
CA VAL A 104 -24.07 -6.07 -4.84
C VAL A 104 -22.58 -6.40 -4.74
N LEU A 105 -22.08 -7.26 -5.63
CA LEU A 105 -20.65 -7.59 -5.71
C LEU A 105 -19.82 -6.37 -6.10
N MET A 106 -20.26 -5.59 -7.09
CA MET A 106 -19.59 -4.37 -7.50
C MET A 106 -19.55 -3.34 -6.38
N LYS A 107 -20.64 -3.15 -5.64
CA LYS A 107 -20.67 -2.24 -4.48
C LYS A 107 -19.68 -2.66 -3.40
N LYS A 108 -19.62 -3.96 -3.06
CA LYS A 108 -18.65 -4.49 -2.09
C LYS A 108 -17.20 -4.32 -2.56
N LEU A 109 -16.93 -4.51 -3.85
CA LEU A 109 -15.60 -4.28 -4.42
C LEU A 109 -15.19 -2.81 -4.32
N LEU A 110 -16.09 -1.88 -4.61
CA LEU A 110 -15.84 -0.44 -4.47
C LEU A 110 -15.57 -0.06 -3.00
N GLU A 111 -16.34 -0.61 -2.06
CA GLU A 111 -16.12 -0.38 -0.62
C GLU A 111 -14.75 -0.93 -0.15
N LEU A 112 -14.37 -2.12 -0.62
CA LEU A 112 -13.07 -2.72 -0.30
C LEU A 112 -11.91 -1.92 -0.91
N GLN A 113 -12.04 -1.46 -2.16
CA GLN A 113 -11.05 -0.60 -2.80
C GLN A 113 -10.87 0.71 -2.03
N GLY A 114 -11.97 1.33 -1.57
CA GLY A 114 -11.91 2.54 -0.75
C GLY A 114 -11.20 2.30 0.59
N ARG A 115 -11.52 1.19 1.28
CA ARG A 115 -10.86 0.82 2.54
C ARG A 115 -9.37 0.53 2.36
N LEU A 116 -9.00 -0.16 1.27
CA LEU A 116 -7.59 -0.44 0.95
C LEU A 116 -6.83 0.87 0.72
N ALA A 117 -7.35 1.77 -0.11
CA ALA A 117 -6.71 3.06 -0.36
C ALA A 117 -6.53 3.89 0.92
N SER A 118 -7.53 3.90 1.80
CA SER A 118 -7.44 4.57 3.10
C SER A 118 -6.38 3.94 4.02
N THR A 119 -6.31 2.60 4.05
CA THR A 119 -5.34 1.88 4.88
C THR A 119 -3.92 2.08 4.36
N ASP A 120 -3.74 2.05 3.04
CA ASP A 120 -2.45 2.31 2.40
C ASP A 120 -1.95 3.72 2.70
N PHE A 121 -2.85 4.71 2.70
CA PHE A 121 -2.51 6.08 3.08
C PHE A 121 -2.08 6.19 4.55
N GLU A 122 -2.83 5.58 5.47
CA GLU A 122 -2.49 5.57 6.90
C GLU A 122 -1.14 4.85 7.16
N LEU A 123 -0.89 3.73 6.47
CA LEU A 123 0.38 3.01 6.56
C LEU A 123 1.56 3.85 6.05
N LEU A 124 1.36 4.61 4.97
CA LEU A 124 2.39 5.49 4.44
C LEU A 124 2.75 6.60 5.44
N GLU A 125 1.75 7.26 6.02
CA GLU A 125 1.95 8.30 7.04
C GLU A 125 2.68 7.73 8.27
N LYS A 126 2.27 6.57 8.76
CA LYS A 126 2.93 5.88 9.89
C LYS A 126 4.38 5.50 9.58
N LYS A 127 4.66 5.10 8.33
CA LYS A 127 6.02 4.81 7.88
C LYS A 127 6.89 6.06 7.89
N GLU A 128 6.40 7.18 7.36
CA GLU A 128 7.13 8.46 7.36
C GLU A 128 7.42 8.96 8.79
N GLU A 129 6.44 8.88 9.69
CA GLU A 129 6.62 9.19 11.12
C GLU A 129 7.75 8.35 11.74
N LEU A 130 7.76 7.04 11.47
CA LEU A 130 8.78 6.13 11.99
C LEU A 130 10.16 6.46 11.45
N GLU A 131 10.29 6.75 10.15
CA GLU A 131 11.56 7.17 9.54
C GLU A 131 12.12 8.44 10.20
N GLN A 132 11.27 9.44 10.46
CA GLN A 132 11.67 10.66 11.17
C GLN A 132 12.14 10.38 12.60
N VAL A 133 11.44 9.49 13.31
CA VAL A 133 11.86 9.07 14.67
C VAL A 133 13.22 8.37 14.61
N LEU A 134 13.44 7.48 13.64
CA LEU A 134 14.72 6.78 13.48
C LEU A 134 15.87 7.76 13.18
N ILE A 135 15.65 8.76 12.33
CA ILE A 135 16.64 9.81 12.04
C ILE A 135 16.99 10.57 13.33
N ARG A 136 15.99 11.00 14.11
CA ARG A 136 16.22 11.70 15.40
C ARG A 136 16.97 10.83 16.39
N LEU A 137 16.62 9.55 16.52
CA LEU A 137 17.33 8.62 17.39
C LEU A 137 18.79 8.44 16.98
N ASN A 138 19.07 8.37 15.68
CA ASN A 138 20.44 8.29 15.17
C ASN A 138 21.23 9.57 15.46
N GLN A 139 20.64 10.76 15.34
CA GLN A 139 21.28 12.02 15.73
C GLN A 139 21.63 12.04 17.23
N LEU A 140 20.72 11.58 18.09
CA LEU A 140 20.94 11.47 19.54
C LEU A 140 21.98 10.40 19.92
N SER A 141 22.32 9.49 19.00
CA SER A 141 23.30 8.43 19.22
C SER A 141 24.75 8.87 18.98
N GLY A 142 24.97 10.09 18.50
CA GLY A 142 26.29 10.69 18.24
C GLY A 142 26.29 12.21 18.39
N PRO A 143 25.87 12.74 19.55
CA PRO A 143 25.79 14.19 19.75
C PRO A 143 27.19 14.82 19.71
N PHE A 144 27.28 16.03 19.19
CA PHE A 144 28.52 16.81 19.23
C PHE A 144 28.57 17.59 20.55
N ILE A 145 29.58 17.34 21.37
CA ILE A 145 29.73 17.98 22.69
C ILE A 145 31.08 18.72 22.75
N PRO A 146 31.10 20.07 22.68
CA PRO A 146 32.33 20.82 22.90
C PRO A 146 32.75 20.71 24.37
N LEU A 147 33.99 20.29 24.63
CA LEU A 147 34.56 20.20 25.98
C LEU A 147 35.38 21.44 26.33
N SER A 148 36.03 22.05 25.33
CA SER A 148 36.76 23.31 25.42
C SER A 148 36.76 24.00 24.04
N GLU A 149 37.41 25.15 23.93
CA GLU A 149 37.58 25.85 22.64
C GLU A 149 38.33 25.01 21.59
N SER A 150 39.20 24.09 22.03
CA SER A 150 40.03 23.26 21.16
C SER A 150 39.78 21.75 21.26
N MET A 151 38.80 21.32 22.07
CA MET A 151 38.50 19.89 22.26
C MET A 151 36.99 19.62 22.19
N CYS A 152 36.61 18.56 21.47
CA CYS A 152 35.24 18.08 21.43
C CYS A 152 35.13 16.56 21.63
N LEU A 153 33.93 16.13 22.02
CA LEU A 153 33.56 14.74 22.28
C LEU A 153 32.34 14.34 21.45
N ILE A 154 32.43 13.17 20.82
CA ILE A 154 31.38 12.54 20.04
C ILE A 154 31.17 11.13 20.60
N PRO A 155 30.22 10.95 21.52
CA PRO A 155 29.94 9.65 22.07
C PRO A 155 29.02 8.84 21.17
N LEU A 156 29.44 7.63 20.83
CA LEU A 156 28.71 6.69 19.98
C LEU A 156 28.03 5.61 20.82
N PHE A 157 26.71 5.49 20.67
CA PHE A 157 25.89 4.56 21.44
C PHE A 157 25.26 3.47 20.58
N GLY A 158 25.18 2.24 21.12
CA GLY A 158 24.46 1.11 20.52
C GLY A 158 25.21 0.44 19.37
N ASN A 159 24.48 -0.18 18.45
CA ASN A 159 25.08 -0.85 17.30
C ASN A 159 25.57 0.16 16.26
N ILE A 160 26.69 -0.16 15.60
CA ILE A 160 27.28 0.64 14.53
C ILE A 160 26.85 0.07 13.17
N THR A 161 25.97 0.81 12.51
CA THR A 161 25.45 0.51 11.17
C THR A 161 25.81 1.62 10.21
N ALA A 162 25.75 1.36 8.90
CA ALA A 162 26.07 2.36 7.88
C ALA A 162 25.17 3.61 7.98
N ASP A 163 23.87 3.42 8.18
CA ASP A 163 22.90 4.51 8.26
C ASP A 163 23.14 5.41 9.46
N LYS A 164 23.43 4.81 10.64
CA LYS A 164 23.75 5.58 11.84
C LYS A 164 25.00 6.44 11.62
N ILE A 165 26.07 5.85 11.07
CA ILE A 165 27.30 6.61 10.83
C ILE A 165 27.09 7.71 9.79
N ASN A 166 26.29 7.50 8.74
CA ASN A 166 26.00 8.56 7.77
C ASN A 166 25.31 9.77 8.44
N VAL A 167 24.29 9.53 9.27
CA VAL A 167 23.58 10.59 9.99
C VAL A 167 24.51 11.34 10.95
N ILE A 168 25.34 10.62 11.70
CA ILE A 168 26.30 11.23 12.63
C ILE A 168 27.38 12.00 11.87
N SER A 169 27.88 11.46 10.75
CA SER A 169 28.91 12.09 9.92
C SER A 169 28.48 13.47 9.46
N GLU A 170 27.25 13.62 8.98
CA GLU A 170 26.76 14.91 8.49
C GLU A 170 26.75 15.97 9.60
N SER A 171 26.20 15.62 10.77
CA SER A 171 26.13 16.54 11.91
C SER A 171 27.53 16.86 12.48
N CYS A 172 28.39 15.85 12.56
CA CYS A 172 29.75 15.97 13.07
C CYS A 172 30.60 16.87 12.18
N LEU A 173 30.64 16.61 10.86
CA LEU A 173 31.44 17.38 9.92
C LEU A 173 31.03 18.86 9.92
N LYS A 174 29.72 19.14 9.95
CA LYS A 174 29.21 20.51 10.07
C LYS A 174 29.64 21.20 11.36
N SER A 175 29.54 20.50 12.49
CA SER A 175 29.85 21.07 13.81
C SER A 175 31.35 21.29 14.02
N VAL A 176 32.17 20.32 13.59
CA VAL A 176 33.64 20.40 13.62
C VAL A 176 34.13 21.47 12.66
N PHE A 177 33.56 21.61 11.47
CA PHE A 177 33.98 22.67 10.55
C PHE A 177 33.66 24.08 11.09
N ALA A 178 32.61 24.22 11.89
CA ALA A 178 32.21 25.49 12.47
C ALA A 178 33.10 25.96 13.65
N GLY A 179 33.90 25.07 14.24
CA GLY A 179 34.81 25.41 15.34
C GLY A 179 36.23 24.91 15.10
N GLU A 180 37.24 25.63 15.57
CA GLU A 180 38.65 25.26 15.35
C GLU A 180 39.12 24.26 16.42
N TYR A 181 38.60 23.03 16.40
CA TYR A 181 38.94 21.99 17.38
C TYR A 181 40.25 21.29 17.00
N ASP A 182 41.25 21.33 17.88
CA ASP A 182 42.53 20.61 17.70
C ASP A 182 42.44 19.12 18.04
N GLU A 183 41.57 18.76 19.00
CA GLU A 183 41.39 17.38 19.46
C GLU A 183 39.92 16.94 19.36
N ILE A 184 39.69 15.82 18.68
CA ILE A 184 38.36 15.22 18.50
C ILE A 184 38.33 13.84 19.15
N LEU A 185 37.49 13.68 20.16
CA LEU A 185 37.35 12.44 20.91
C LEU A 185 36.11 11.66 20.46
N PHE A 186 36.27 10.42 20.02
CA PHE A 186 35.16 9.50 19.78
C PHE A 186 35.05 8.51 20.93
N ASP A 187 33.93 8.54 21.67
CA ASP A 187 33.67 7.59 22.74
C ASP A 187 32.94 6.35 22.23
N LEU A 188 33.61 5.21 22.34
CA LEU A 188 33.17 3.91 21.85
C LEU A 188 32.76 2.98 23.00
N THR A 189 32.71 3.47 24.24
CA THR A 189 32.43 2.68 25.45
C THR A 189 31.10 1.94 25.37
N ALA A 190 30.07 2.62 24.83
CA ALA A 190 28.70 2.14 24.79
C ALA A 190 28.32 1.45 23.46
N ILE A 191 29.31 1.01 22.68
CA ILE A 191 29.06 0.29 21.43
C ILE A 191 28.76 -1.19 21.68
N GLY A 192 27.74 -1.68 20.96
CA GLY A 192 27.34 -3.08 20.90
C GLY A 192 27.96 -3.81 19.71
N GLU A 193 27.10 -4.31 18.82
CA GLU A 193 27.50 -4.97 17.59
C GLU A 193 27.88 -3.98 16.50
N VAL A 194 28.74 -4.42 15.58
CA VAL A 194 29.36 -3.56 14.59
C VAL A 194 29.30 -4.23 13.22
N GLU A 195 28.67 -3.55 12.26
CA GLU A 195 28.59 -3.99 10.87
C GLU A 195 29.82 -3.57 10.08
N ASN A 196 30.28 -4.43 9.16
CA ASN A 196 31.43 -4.12 8.29
C ASN A 196 31.23 -2.81 7.51
N LYS A 197 30.05 -2.61 6.92
CA LYS A 197 29.71 -1.37 6.20
C LYS A 197 29.69 -0.14 7.13
N GLY A 198 29.31 -0.33 8.39
CA GLY A 198 29.38 0.71 9.41
C GLY A 198 30.82 1.14 9.69
N ILE A 199 31.75 0.19 9.81
CA ILE A 199 33.18 0.48 9.99
C ILE A 199 33.80 1.16 8.77
N GLU A 200 33.43 0.75 7.56
CA GLU A 200 33.88 1.42 6.34
C GLU A 200 33.48 2.90 6.34
N LYS A 201 32.21 3.19 6.66
CA LYS A 201 31.71 4.55 6.78
C LYS A 201 32.37 5.33 7.92
N PHE A 202 32.62 4.68 9.06
CA PHE A 202 33.29 5.32 10.18
C PHE A 202 34.74 5.68 9.83
N THR A 203 35.44 4.78 9.15
CA THR A 203 36.78 5.02 8.64
C THR A 203 36.81 6.20 7.66
N GLN A 204 35.81 6.30 6.78
CA GLN A 204 35.66 7.43 5.88
C GLN A 204 35.47 8.74 6.65
N LEU A 205 34.59 8.77 7.66
CA LEU A 205 34.39 9.93 8.53
C LEU A 205 35.69 10.40 9.17
N ILE A 206 36.45 9.49 9.80
CA ILE A 206 37.73 9.81 10.45
C ILE A 206 38.70 10.45 9.46
N LYS A 207 38.85 9.85 8.27
CA LYS A 207 39.73 10.38 7.22
C LYS A 207 39.29 11.77 6.77
N THR A 208 38.00 11.96 6.51
CA THR A 208 37.45 13.25 6.10
C THR A 208 37.70 14.32 7.15
N LEU A 209 37.45 14.03 8.44
CA LEU A 209 37.74 14.96 9.54
C LEU A 209 39.22 15.34 9.58
N ASN A 210 40.11 14.34 9.53
CA ASN A 210 41.55 14.54 9.55
C ASN A 210 42.01 15.43 8.38
N PHE A 211 41.53 15.16 7.15
CA PHE A 211 41.85 15.99 5.99
C PHE A 211 41.30 17.42 6.07
N MET A 212 40.13 17.61 6.67
CA MET A 212 39.49 18.92 6.76
C MET A 212 40.14 19.85 7.79
N THR A 213 40.59 19.28 8.91
CA THR A 213 40.98 20.06 10.09
C THR A 213 42.44 19.89 10.50
N GLY A 214 43.07 18.77 10.12
CA GLY A 214 44.37 18.38 10.66
C GLY A 214 44.34 17.98 12.13
N SER A 215 43.16 17.87 12.75
CA SER A 215 42.99 17.60 14.18
C SER A 215 43.46 16.21 14.58
N ILE A 216 43.90 16.10 15.83
CA ILE A 216 44.23 14.83 16.46
C ILE A 216 42.92 14.13 16.82
N ILE A 217 42.65 13.02 16.14
CA ILE A 217 41.48 12.19 16.43
C ILE A 217 41.87 11.10 17.43
N LYS A 218 41.12 11.00 18.54
CA LYS A 218 41.32 9.98 19.57
C LYS A 218 40.09 9.10 19.71
N LEU A 219 40.29 7.80 19.77
CA LEU A 219 39.25 6.84 20.07
C LEU A 219 39.40 6.39 21.52
N ILE A 220 38.33 6.57 22.32
CA ILE A 220 38.32 6.22 23.74
C ILE A 220 37.33 5.09 24.03
N GLY A 221 37.60 4.32 25.08
CA GLY A 221 36.66 3.31 25.58
C GLY A 221 36.48 2.09 24.66
N ILE A 222 37.46 1.80 23.81
CA ILE A 222 37.37 0.71 22.86
C ILE A 222 37.48 -0.65 23.55
N LYS A 223 36.51 -1.53 23.31
CA LYS A 223 36.58 -2.95 23.68
C LYS A 223 37.63 -3.68 22.82
N PRO A 224 38.39 -4.64 23.37
CA PRO A 224 39.45 -5.35 22.62
C PRO A 224 38.98 -5.99 21.29
N ASN A 225 37.74 -6.47 21.24
CA ASN A 225 37.19 -7.02 20.00
C ASN A 225 37.03 -5.95 18.90
N LEU A 226 36.53 -4.78 19.26
CA LEU A 226 36.36 -3.65 18.33
C LEU A 226 37.72 -3.11 17.87
N ALA A 227 38.72 -3.03 18.77
CA ALA A 227 40.07 -2.62 18.40
C ALA A 227 40.66 -3.51 17.29
N LYS A 228 40.48 -4.84 17.38
CA LYS A 228 40.93 -5.78 16.34
C LYS A 228 40.26 -5.54 14.99
N VAL A 229 38.95 -5.29 15.00
CA VAL A 229 38.20 -4.99 13.78
C VAL A 229 38.71 -3.70 13.15
N LEU A 230 38.83 -2.61 13.91
CA LEU A 230 39.32 -1.32 13.42
C LEU A 230 40.76 -1.43 12.86
N ASN A 231 41.62 -2.24 13.48
CA ASN A 231 42.97 -2.47 13.01
C ASN A 231 43.02 -3.11 11.61
N ASN A 232 42.07 -3.97 11.27
CA ASN A 232 41.99 -4.54 9.91
C ASN A 232 41.71 -3.49 8.82
N TYR A 233 41.17 -2.33 9.20
CA TYR A 233 40.90 -1.20 8.31
C TYR A 233 42.05 -0.16 8.29
N LYS A 234 43.19 -0.44 8.92
CA LYS A 234 44.37 0.43 9.00
C LYS A 234 44.06 1.83 9.56
N LEU A 235 43.20 1.87 10.57
CA LEU A 235 42.81 3.10 11.25
C LEU A 235 43.88 3.62 12.22
N ASP A 236 44.82 2.77 12.62
CA ASP A 236 45.94 3.07 13.52
C ASP A 236 46.83 4.21 13.02
N GLU A 237 46.90 4.42 11.69
CA GLU A 237 47.62 5.55 11.10
C GLU A 237 46.90 6.90 11.29
N TRP A 238 45.59 6.88 11.59
CA TRP A 238 44.72 8.07 11.57
C TRP A 238 44.23 8.47 12.96
N VAL A 239 44.32 7.58 13.96
CA VAL A 239 43.74 7.77 15.29
C VAL A 239 44.69 7.36 16.40
N GLN A 240 44.61 8.06 17.53
CA GLN A 240 45.24 7.64 18.78
C GLN A 240 44.23 6.87 19.63
N LEU A 241 44.69 5.81 20.31
CA LEU A 241 43.84 4.99 21.16
C LEU A 241 44.11 5.30 22.62
N ASP A 242 43.05 5.64 23.36
CA ASP A 242 43.12 5.96 24.79
C ASP A 242 42.09 5.12 25.56
N GLN A 243 42.36 4.84 26.84
CA GLN A 243 41.49 3.93 27.60
C GLN A 243 40.15 4.58 27.99
N SER A 244 40.16 5.85 28.35
CA SER A 244 38.95 6.54 28.85
C SER A 244 39.03 8.05 28.72
N LEU A 245 37.86 8.69 28.72
CA LEU A 245 37.75 10.16 28.75
C LEU A 245 38.49 10.76 29.95
N LYS A 246 38.39 10.13 31.12
CA LYS A 246 39.05 10.59 32.35
C LYS A 246 40.56 10.71 32.18
N GLN A 247 41.18 9.73 31.53
CA GLN A 247 42.62 9.73 31.30
C GLN A 247 43.03 10.85 30.34
N VAL A 248 42.29 11.02 29.23
CA VAL A 248 42.56 12.08 28.24
C VAL A 248 42.44 13.46 28.89
N LEU A 249 41.39 13.69 29.67
CA LEU A 249 41.17 14.97 30.36
C LEU A 249 42.25 15.25 31.41
N SER A 250 42.71 14.25 32.15
CA SER A 250 43.78 14.43 33.16
C SER A 250 45.08 14.88 32.49
N ILE A 251 45.49 14.22 31.40
CA ILE A 251 46.70 14.60 30.65
C ILE A 251 46.56 16.00 30.04
N TYR A 252 45.37 16.33 29.52
CA TYR A 252 45.11 17.65 28.95
C TYR A 252 45.23 18.77 29.98
N LEU A 253 44.68 18.56 31.19
CA LEU A 253 44.77 19.51 32.29
C LEU A 253 46.22 19.69 32.75
N ASP A 254 46.97 18.60 32.93
CA ASP A 254 48.38 18.65 33.34
C ASP A 254 49.25 19.44 32.33
N ARG A 255 49.02 19.25 31.01
CA ARG A 255 49.72 20.00 29.96
C ARG A 255 49.39 21.48 29.99
N LYS A 256 48.12 21.83 30.26
CA LYS A 256 47.68 23.23 30.33
C LYS A 256 48.28 23.94 31.54
N GLU A 257 48.42 23.24 32.66
CA GLU A 257 49.11 23.77 33.85
C GLU A 257 50.62 23.96 33.62
N GLN A 258 51.26 23.04 32.92
CA GLN A 258 52.70 23.13 32.60
C GLN A 258 53.04 24.15 31.51
N GLY A 259 52.13 24.42 30.56
CA GLY A 259 52.30 25.41 29.50
C GLY A 259 51.94 26.86 29.92
N ALA A 260 51.40 27.05 31.13
CA ALA A 260 51.05 28.36 31.69
C ALA A 260 52.11 28.92 32.67
N SER A 261 53.25 28.22 32.84
CA SER A 261 54.45 28.70 33.53
C SER A 261 55.50 29.19 32.53
#